data_AF-A0A3M8D5T4-F1
#
_entry.id   AF-A0A3M8D5T4-F1
#
_cell.length_a   1.000
_cell.length_b   1.000
_cell.length_c   1.000
_cell.angle_alpha   90.00
_cell.angle_beta   90.00
_cell.angle_gamma   90.00
#
_symmetry.space_group_name_H-M   'P 1'
#
loop_
_entity.id
_entity.type
_entity.pdbx_description
1 polymer ?
#
loop_
_entity_poly.entity_id
_entity_poly.type
_entity_poly.pdbx_seq_one_letter_code
_entity_poly.pdbx_strand_id
1 'polypeptide(L)'
;MRAFYLISLLLISGCSSEVDNSQYKEQIKILVNEDDLVDFQSSSAVAEWTPSTKKEIDEIFDDLLPTIKISGEIQEYDPYKTKNLIGSYDHATIIVPLEKMDTSQNNNLIIEINKKYYSASGDSEIIEKIIELSKKFK
;
A
#
# COMPACT_ATOMS: atom_id res chain seq x y z
N MET A 1 19.35 59.61 8.17
CA MET A 1 18.72 58.79 9.22
C MET A 1 18.55 57.37 8.71
N ARG A 2 18.71 56.40 9.61
CA ARG A 2 18.91 54.96 9.37
C ARG A 2 17.71 54.26 8.70
N ALA A 3 18.05 53.22 7.94
CA ALA A 3 17.15 52.29 7.26
C ALA A 3 16.24 51.52 8.22
N PHE A 4 15.06 51.14 7.74
CA PHE A 4 14.37 49.93 8.19
C PHE A 4 13.78 49.22 6.97
N TYR A 5 14.47 48.16 6.56
CA TYR A 5 13.98 47.16 5.62
C TYR A 5 12.89 46.34 6.32
N LEU A 6 11.67 46.39 5.78
CA LEU A 6 10.59 45.47 6.15
C LEU A 6 10.86 44.15 5.44
N ILE A 7 11.55 43.23 6.13
CA ILE A 7 11.64 41.83 5.74
C ILE A 7 10.29 41.21 6.11
N SER A 8 9.43 41.02 5.12
CA SER A 8 8.26 40.15 5.26
C SER A 8 8.76 38.73 5.51
N LEU A 9 8.59 38.26 6.75
CA LEU A 9 8.76 36.87 7.12
C LEU A 9 7.69 36.07 6.36
N LEU A 10 8.09 35.44 5.25
CA LEU A 10 7.36 34.33 4.66
C LEU A 10 7.36 33.21 5.71
N LEU A 11 6.30 33.16 6.52
CA LEU A 11 5.89 31.97 7.23
C LEU A 11 5.55 30.93 6.15
N ILE A 12 6.57 30.18 5.73
CA ILE A 12 6.38 28.89 5.07
C ILE A 12 5.70 28.04 6.14
N SER A 13 4.38 28.09 6.12
CA SER A 13 3.54 27.14 6.81
C SER A 13 3.90 25.82 6.15
N GLY A 14 4.82 25.08 6.76
CA GLY A 14 5.00 23.68 6.46
C GLY A 14 3.65 23.03 6.74
N CYS A 15 2.83 22.90 5.71
CA CYS A 15 1.68 22.03 5.69
C CYS A 15 2.24 20.61 5.76
N SER A 16 2.69 20.21 6.94
CA SER A 16 2.82 18.80 7.26
C SER A 16 1.39 18.34 7.45
N SER A 17 0.73 18.01 6.34
CA SER A 17 -0.50 17.23 6.39
C SER A 17 -0.10 15.84 6.88
N GLU A 18 0.06 15.69 8.20
CA GLU A 18 -0.11 14.38 8.82
C GLU A 18 -1.45 13.87 8.30
N VAL A 19 -1.41 12.81 7.51
CA VAL A 19 -2.61 12.17 6.97
C VAL A 19 -3.37 11.65 8.18
N ASP A 20 -4.38 12.39 8.60
CA ASP A 20 -5.25 12.01 9.70
C ASP A 20 -6.04 10.77 9.27
N ASN A 21 -5.56 9.59 9.70
CA ASN A 21 -6.22 8.31 9.50
C ASN A 21 -7.56 8.21 10.26
N SER A 22 -8.03 9.26 10.94
CA SER A 22 -9.30 9.26 11.68
C SER A 22 -10.50 8.84 10.84
N GLN A 23 -10.49 9.14 9.54
CA GLN A 23 -11.58 8.80 8.62
C GLN A 23 -11.68 7.29 8.31
N TYR A 24 -10.57 6.55 8.39
CA TYR A 24 -10.50 5.13 7.99
C TYR A 24 -10.18 4.17 9.14
N LYS A 25 -10.43 4.60 10.38
CA LYS A 25 -10.12 3.81 11.60
C LYS A 25 -10.72 2.41 11.59
N GLU A 26 -11.93 2.24 11.06
CA GLU A 26 -12.59 0.92 11.01
C GLU A 26 -11.94 0.00 9.98
N GLN A 27 -11.51 0.53 8.82
CA GLN A 27 -10.76 -0.24 7.83
C GLN A 27 -9.38 -0.66 8.35
N ILE A 28 -8.70 0.26 9.06
CA ILE A 28 -7.43 -0.06 9.72
C ILE A 28 -7.63 -1.13 10.81
N LYS A 29 -8.72 -1.06 11.60
CA LYS A 29 -9.05 -2.11 12.57
C LYS A 29 -9.27 -3.49 11.94
N ILE A 30 -9.84 -3.55 10.74
CA ILE A 30 -9.99 -4.80 10.01
C ILE A 30 -8.60 -5.34 9.66
N LEU A 31 -7.75 -4.52 9.04
CA LEU A 31 -6.40 -4.92 8.63
C LEU A 31 -5.51 -5.39 9.78
N VAL A 32 -5.57 -4.75 10.95
CA VAL A 32 -4.76 -5.14 12.12
C VAL A 32 -5.26 -6.39 12.85
N ASN A 33 -6.46 -6.87 12.53
CA ASN A 33 -7.01 -8.12 13.04
C ASN A 33 -6.91 -9.25 11.99
N GLU A 34 -6.28 -9.00 10.86
CA GLU A 34 -5.91 -10.07 9.93
C GLU A 34 -4.64 -10.73 10.43
N ASP A 35 -4.68 -12.05 10.51
CA ASP A 35 -3.62 -12.85 11.14
C ASP A 35 -2.91 -13.76 10.14
N ASP A 36 -3.64 -14.24 9.12
CA ASP A 36 -3.16 -15.27 8.20
C ASP A 36 -3.50 -14.92 6.74
N LEU A 37 -2.49 -14.95 5.86
CA LEU A 37 -2.70 -14.87 4.42
C LEU A 37 -3.42 -16.14 3.93
N VAL A 38 -4.66 -15.98 3.44
CA VAL A 38 -5.50 -17.09 2.97
C VAL A 38 -5.09 -17.54 1.57
N ASP A 39 -4.77 -16.59 0.69
CA ASP A 39 -4.37 -16.89 -0.68
C ASP A 39 -3.44 -15.80 -1.23
N PHE A 40 -2.54 -16.20 -2.14
CA PHE A 40 -1.67 -15.29 -2.85
C PHE A 40 -1.61 -15.59 -4.35
N GLN A 41 -1.92 -14.59 -5.16
CA GLN A 41 -2.01 -14.71 -6.61
C GLN A 41 -1.24 -13.61 -7.33
N SER A 42 -0.71 -13.97 -8.50
CA SER A 42 -0.25 -13.02 -9.51
C SER A 42 -1.27 -12.98 -10.64
N SER A 43 -1.76 -11.80 -11.01
CA SER A 43 -2.76 -11.68 -12.08
C SER A 43 -2.21 -12.07 -13.46
N SER A 44 -0.88 -12.20 -13.62
CA SER A 44 -0.22 -12.46 -14.91
C SER A 44 0.03 -13.94 -15.25
N ALA A 45 -0.19 -14.85 -14.31
CA ALA A 45 -0.28 -16.31 -14.52
C ALA A 45 -0.49 -16.90 -13.13
N VAL A 46 -1.36 -17.91 -13.00
CA VAL A 46 -1.43 -18.75 -11.80
C VAL A 46 -0.12 -19.53 -11.73
N ALA A 47 0.94 -18.89 -11.25
CA ALA A 47 2.21 -19.54 -11.02
C ALA A 47 2.03 -20.40 -9.76
N GLU A 48 2.24 -21.72 -9.90
CA GLU A 48 2.35 -22.58 -8.73
C GLU A 48 3.62 -22.18 -7.95
N TRP A 49 3.42 -21.46 -6.85
CA TRP A 49 4.50 -21.01 -6.00
C TRP A 49 5.14 -22.18 -5.26
N THR A 50 6.48 -22.22 -5.23
CA THR A 50 7.19 -23.19 -4.39
C THR A 50 6.88 -22.93 -2.91
N PRO A 51 6.93 -23.95 -2.03
CA PRO A 51 6.70 -23.74 -0.60
C PRO A 51 7.62 -22.70 0.03
N SER A 52 8.88 -22.62 -0.40
CA SER A 52 9.82 -21.59 0.06
C SER A 52 9.45 -20.19 -0.40
N THR A 53 8.95 -20.04 -1.62
CA THR A 53 8.50 -18.74 -2.14
C THR A 53 7.21 -18.29 -1.47
N LYS A 54 6.27 -19.22 -1.22
CA LYS A 54 5.05 -18.91 -0.44
C LYS A 54 5.40 -18.38 0.94
N LYS A 55 6.32 -19.04 1.64
CA LYS A 55 6.79 -18.57 2.94
C LYS A 55 7.43 -17.17 2.88
N GLU A 56 8.26 -16.90 1.87
CA GLU A 56 8.85 -15.56 1.65
C GLU A 56 7.76 -14.50 1.39
N ILE A 57 6.70 -14.85 0.67
CA ILE A 57 5.55 -13.98 0.44
C ILE A 57 4.77 -13.72 1.73
N ASP A 58 4.45 -14.78 2.48
CA ASP A 58 3.71 -14.69 3.73
C ASP A 58 4.43 -13.74 4.70
N GLU A 59 5.73 -13.94 4.91
CA GLU A 59 6.55 -13.08 5.77
C GLU A 59 6.55 -11.60 5.31
N ILE A 60 6.62 -11.35 4.01
CA ILE A 60 6.59 -9.99 3.46
C ILE A 60 5.21 -9.33 3.65
N PHE A 61 4.13 -10.08 3.50
CA PHE A 61 2.76 -9.58 3.62
C PHE A 61 2.36 -9.36 5.08
N ASP A 62 2.81 -10.23 5.99
CA ASP A 62 2.68 -10.06 7.45
C ASP A 62 3.40 -8.81 7.93
N ASP A 63 4.62 -8.57 7.44
CA ASP A 63 5.38 -7.34 7.72
C ASP A 63 4.65 -6.11 7.15
N LEU A 64 4.01 -6.23 5.97
CA LEU A 64 3.34 -5.12 5.29
C LEU A 64 2.10 -4.65 6.04
N LEU A 65 1.22 -5.58 6.44
CA LEU A 65 -0.08 -5.31 7.06
C LEU A 65 -0.09 -4.18 8.10
N PRO A 66 0.77 -4.19 9.14
CA PRO A 66 0.75 -3.17 10.19
C PRO A 66 1.21 -1.79 9.71
N THR A 67 1.84 -1.70 8.54
CA THR A 67 2.35 -0.44 7.97
C THR A 67 1.35 0.28 7.07
N ILE A 68 0.24 -0.39 6.74
CA ILE A 68 -0.73 0.11 5.75
C ILE A 68 -1.43 1.37 6.28
N LYS A 69 -1.46 2.39 5.43
CA LYS A 69 -2.19 3.65 5.67
C LYS A 69 -3.14 3.91 4.51
N ILE A 70 -4.43 3.98 4.81
CA ILE A 70 -5.48 4.25 3.80
C ILE A 70 -5.63 5.76 3.61
N SER A 71 -5.51 6.22 2.36
CA SER A 71 -5.55 7.63 1.99
C SER A 71 -6.85 8.05 1.29
N GLY A 72 -7.65 7.11 0.78
CA GLY A 72 -8.89 7.42 0.06
C GLY A 72 -9.71 6.20 -0.33
N GLU A 73 -11.02 6.40 -0.57
CA GLU A 73 -11.88 5.40 -1.24
C GLU A 73 -11.80 5.58 -2.76
N ILE A 74 -11.73 4.47 -3.50
CA ILE A 74 -11.69 4.41 -4.96
C ILE A 74 -13.04 3.89 -5.45
N GLN A 75 -13.67 4.60 -6.40
CA GLN A 75 -15.00 4.22 -6.90
C GLN A 75 -14.99 2.88 -7.66
N GLU A 76 -14.00 2.67 -8.52
CA GLU A 76 -13.89 1.47 -9.34
C GLU A 76 -12.42 1.08 -9.50
N TYR A 77 -12.12 -0.20 -9.26
CA TYR A 77 -10.84 -0.81 -9.57
C TYR A 77 -11.07 -2.20 -10.14
N ASP A 78 -10.29 -2.56 -11.16
CA ASP A 78 -10.37 -3.84 -11.85
C ASP A 78 -9.01 -4.56 -11.70
N PRO A 79 -8.89 -5.50 -10.75
CA PRO A 79 -7.63 -6.18 -10.46
C PRO A 79 -7.14 -7.10 -11.58
N TYR A 80 -7.96 -7.36 -12.61
CA TYR A 80 -7.62 -8.27 -13.71
C TYR A 80 -7.13 -7.53 -14.96
N LYS A 81 -7.29 -6.20 -15.02
CA LYS A 81 -6.79 -5.38 -16.13
C LYS A 81 -5.33 -4.98 -16.04
N THR A 82 -4.71 -5.18 -14.87
CA THR A 82 -3.34 -4.76 -14.58
C THR A 82 -2.55 -5.91 -13.99
N LYS A 83 -1.23 -5.90 -14.19
CA LYS A 83 -0.34 -6.86 -13.54
C LYS A 83 -0.23 -6.53 -12.05
N ASN A 84 -0.79 -7.40 -11.22
CA ASN A 84 -0.94 -7.22 -9.78
C ASN A 84 -0.41 -8.44 -9.03
N LEU A 85 0.11 -8.21 -7.84
CA LEU A 85 0.15 -9.23 -6.79
C LEU A 85 -1.04 -9.01 -5.87
N ILE A 86 -1.71 -10.10 -5.50
CA ILE A 86 -2.94 -10.10 -4.74
C ILE A 86 -2.73 -11.01 -3.54
N GLY A 87 -2.73 -10.44 -2.35
CA GLY A 87 -2.76 -11.16 -1.09
C GLY A 87 -4.14 -11.06 -0.47
N SER A 88 -4.80 -12.19 -0.27
CA SER A 88 -6.16 -12.27 0.28
C SER A 88 -6.10 -12.74 1.73
N TYR A 89 -6.83 -12.04 2.58
CA TYR A 89 -7.10 -12.37 3.97
C TYR A 89 -8.60 -12.64 4.16
N ASP A 90 -9.03 -12.93 5.39
CA ASP A 90 -10.41 -13.28 5.67
C ASP A 90 -11.38 -12.13 5.37
N HIS A 91 -11.00 -10.88 5.66
CA HIS A 91 -11.86 -9.71 5.48
C HIS A 91 -11.23 -8.59 4.64
N ALA A 92 -10.02 -8.79 4.13
CA ALA A 92 -9.33 -7.81 3.30
C ALA A 92 -8.54 -8.46 2.16
N THR A 93 -8.45 -7.75 1.04
CA THR A 93 -7.55 -8.12 -0.07
C THR A 93 -6.56 -6.98 -0.29
N ILE A 94 -5.26 -7.27 -0.22
CA ILE A 94 -4.20 -6.35 -0.57
C ILE A 94 -3.83 -6.58 -2.04
N ILE A 95 -3.87 -5.50 -2.82
CA ILE A 95 -3.55 -5.50 -4.24
C ILE A 95 -2.37 -4.56 -4.47
N VAL A 96 -1.35 -5.11 -5.11
CA VAL A 96 -0.06 -4.48 -5.35
C VAL A 96 0.13 -4.27 -6.86
N PRO A 97 -0.08 -3.06 -7.40
CA PRO A 97 0.01 -2.81 -8.84
C PRO A 97 1.45 -2.72 -9.34
N LEU A 98 1.96 -3.79 -9.96
CA LEU A 98 3.35 -3.92 -10.35
C LEU A 98 3.76 -3.01 -11.51
N GLU A 99 2.83 -2.67 -12.41
CA GLU A 99 3.10 -1.78 -13.56
C GLU A 99 3.23 -0.31 -13.19
N LYS A 100 2.68 0.09 -12.04
CA LYS A 100 2.62 1.48 -11.58
C LYS A 100 3.50 1.76 -10.37
N MET A 101 4.28 0.77 -9.93
CA MET A 101 5.13 0.89 -8.75
C MET A 101 6.37 1.74 -9.07
N ASP A 102 6.23 3.03 -8.79
CA ASP A 102 7.33 3.94 -8.53
C ASP A 102 7.42 4.11 -7.01
N THR A 103 8.55 3.73 -6.41
CA THR A 103 8.79 3.85 -4.96
C THR A 103 8.73 5.30 -4.46
N SER A 104 8.73 6.29 -5.37
CA SER A 104 8.52 7.70 -5.05
C SER A 104 7.06 8.11 -4.85
N GLN A 105 6.08 7.20 -5.07
CA GLN A 105 4.66 7.51 -4.90
C GLN A 105 4.08 7.03 -3.56
N ASN A 106 3.38 7.94 -2.88
CA ASN A 106 2.73 7.70 -1.57
C ASN A 106 1.45 6.82 -1.62
N ASN A 107 1.07 6.28 -2.78
CA ASN A 107 -0.15 5.49 -2.97
C ASN A 107 0.14 4.28 -3.88
N ASN A 108 0.87 3.32 -3.33
CA ASN A 108 1.41 2.17 -4.06
C ASN A 108 0.59 0.88 -3.84
N LEU A 109 -0.46 0.94 -3.02
CA LEU A 109 -1.33 -0.19 -2.70
C LEU A 109 -2.79 0.14 -2.98
N ILE A 110 -3.55 -0.91 -3.25
CA ILE A 110 -5.01 -0.90 -3.28
C ILE A 110 -5.49 -1.95 -2.29
N ILE A 111 -6.40 -1.57 -1.41
CA ILE A 111 -6.99 -2.48 -0.42
C ILE A 111 -8.46 -2.65 -0.74
N GLU A 112 -8.92 -3.88 -0.87
CA GLU A 112 -10.34 -4.20 -0.91
C GLU A 112 -10.81 -4.62 0.48
N ILE A 113 -11.82 -3.92 1.02
CA ILE A 113 -12.50 -4.31 2.27
C ILE A 113 -14.00 -4.14 2.03
N ASN A 114 -14.79 -5.16 2.38
CA ASN A 114 -16.25 -5.12 2.23
C ASN A 114 -16.72 -4.70 0.82
N LYS A 115 -16.05 -5.20 -0.24
CA LYS A 115 -16.32 -4.88 -1.67
C LYS A 115 -16.10 -3.42 -2.05
N LYS A 116 -15.38 -2.67 -1.23
CA LYS A 116 -14.94 -1.29 -1.52
C LYS A 116 -13.44 -1.26 -1.68
N TYR A 117 -12.97 -0.45 -2.62
CA TYR A 117 -11.55 -0.27 -2.88
C TYR A 117 -11.04 0.99 -2.21
N TYR A 118 -9.81 0.92 -1.70
CA TYR A 118 -9.15 1.99 -1.00
C TYR A 118 -7.74 2.17 -1.55
N SER A 119 -7.32 3.43 -1.74
CA SER A 119 -5.92 3.75 -2.02
C SER A 119 -5.15 3.74 -0.71
N ALA A 120 -3.97 3.14 -0.71
CA ALA A 120 -3.14 3.04 0.48
C ALA A 120 -1.64 3.15 0.16
N SER A 121 -0.87 3.45 1.21
CA SER A 121 0.58 3.28 1.27
C SER A 121 0.96 2.18 2.24
N GLY A 122 2.12 1.57 2.02
CA GLY A 122 2.84 0.77 3.01
C GLY A 122 4.25 1.31 3.23
N ASP A 123 4.99 0.70 4.14
CA ASP A 123 6.40 1.00 4.34
C ASP A 123 7.23 0.78 3.06
N SER A 124 8.10 1.73 2.74
CA SER A 124 8.86 1.71 1.49
C SER A 124 9.83 0.52 1.37
N GLU A 125 10.44 0.08 2.47
CA GLU A 125 11.40 -1.03 2.45
C GLU A 125 10.67 -2.35 2.15
N ILE A 126 9.48 -2.53 2.73
CA ILE A 126 8.65 -3.72 2.49
C ILE A 126 8.13 -3.73 1.04
N ILE A 127 7.69 -2.58 0.55
CA ILE A 127 7.24 -2.44 -0.83
C ILE A 127 8.39 -2.74 -1.81
N GLU A 128 9.61 -2.30 -1.52
CA GLU A 128 10.78 -2.63 -2.32
C GLU A 128 11.03 -4.15 -2.37
N LYS A 129 10.92 -4.86 -1.24
CA LYS A 129 11.00 -6.33 -1.20
C LYS A 129 9.93 -6.98 -2.10
N ILE A 130 8.69 -6.49 -2.07
CA ILE A 130 7.60 -6.99 -2.94
C ILE A 130 7.94 -6.76 -4.43
N ILE A 131 8.48 -5.59 -4.76
CA ILE A 131 8.92 -5.27 -6.14
C ILE A 131 10.06 -6.20 -6.56
N GLU A 132 11.06 -6.41 -5.72
CA GLU A 132 12.18 -7.32 -6.00
C GLU A 132 11.69 -8.75 -6.21
N LEU A 133 10.82 -9.22 -5.32
CA LEU A 133 10.18 -10.52 -5.43
C LEU A 133 9.46 -10.64 -6.79
N SER A 134 8.68 -9.64 -7.19
CA SER A 134 7.98 -9.63 -8.48
C SER A 134 8.90 -9.73 -9.71
N LYS A 135 10.14 -9.22 -9.62
CA LYS A 135 11.14 -9.31 -10.70
C LYS A 135 11.71 -10.71 -10.86
N LYS A 136 11.76 -11.51 -9.78
CA LYS A 136 12.17 -12.92 -9.84
C LYS A 136 11.21 -13.77 -10.68
N PHE A 137 10.01 -13.26 -10.97
CA PHE A 137 8.92 -13.99 -11.62
C PHE A 137 8.60 -13.49 -13.05
N LYS A 138 9.57 -12.81 -13.69
CA LYS A 138 9.47 -12.37 -15.08
C LYS A 138 9.84 -13.48 -16.06
#